data_AF-A0A845L448-F1
#
_entry.id   AF-A0A845L448-F1
#
_cell.length_a   1.000
_cell.length_b   1.000
_cell.length_c   1.000
_cell.angle_alpha   90.00
_cell.angle_beta   90.00
_cell.angle_gamma   90.00
#
_symmetry.space_group_name_H-M   'P 1'
#
loop_
_entity.id
_entity.type
_entity.pdbx_description
1 polymer ?
#
loop_
_entity_poly.entity_id
_entity_poly.type
_entity_poly.pdbx_seq_one_letter_code
_entity_poly.pdbx_strand_id
1 'polypeptide(L)' 'MGERERFSAIIDTILKENLGAYRVKVFFFGSWSRFEERPSSDIDIAIQAAEPLPPGALARLRAAFEDSPLPLPPC' A
#
# COMPACT_ATOMS: atom_id res chain seq x y z
N MET A 1 14.08 11.46 -8.86
CA MET A 1 13.02 10.55 -8.38
C MET A 1 12.44 11.17 -7.12
N GLY A 2 11.17 11.58 -7.15
CA GLY A 2 10.52 12.19 -5.99
C GLY A 2 10.16 11.15 -4.93
N GLU A 3 9.94 11.59 -3.67
CA GLU A 3 9.53 10.69 -2.57
C GLU A 3 8.27 9.91 -2.92
N ARG A 4 7.29 10.57 -3.55
CA ARG A 4 6.06 9.93 -4.05
C ARG A 4 6.33 8.75 -4.98
N GLU A 5 7.22 8.94 -5.96
CA GLU A 5 7.55 7.91 -6.95
C GLU A 5 8.26 6.72 -6.28
N ARG A 6 9.14 7.01 -5.31
CA ARG A 6 9.79 6.00 -4.47
C ARG A 6 8.79 5.21 -3.63
N PHE A 7 7.88 5.89 -2.95
CA PHE A 7 6.88 5.24 -2.10
C PHE A 7 5.91 4.40 -2.93
N SER A 8 5.40 4.94 -4.05
CA SER A 8 4.56 4.19 -4.97
C SER A 8 5.24 2.93 -5.49
N ALA A 9 6.54 2.99 -5.80
CA ALA A 9 7.30 1.81 -6.25
C ALA A 9 7.40 0.74 -5.14
N ILE A 10 7.70 1.14 -3.90
CA ILE A 10 7.78 0.20 -2.76
C ILE A 10 6.42 -0.44 -2.49
N ILE A 11 5.36 0.38 -2.48
CA ILE A 11 3.98 -0.08 -2.30
C ILE A 11 3.60 -1.09 -3.38
N ASP A 12 3.88 -0.77 -4.65
CA ASP A 12 3.57 -1.66 -5.77
C ASP A 12 4.32 -3.01 -5.66
N THR A 13 5.59 -3.00 -5.25
CA THR A 13 6.36 -4.22 -4.97
C THR A 13 5.69 -5.05 -3.87
N ILE A 14 5.39 -4.44 -2.71
CA ILE A 14 4.76 -5.13 -1.57
C ILE A 14 3.42 -5.75 -1.99
N LEU A 15 2.59 -5.00 -2.72
CA LEU A 15 1.29 -5.46 -3.18
C LEU A 15 1.44 -6.61 -4.19
N LYS A 16 2.37 -6.54 -5.13
CA LYS A 16 2.61 -7.61 -6.11
C LYS A 16 3.12 -8.89 -5.45
N GLU A 17 4.04 -8.80 -4.51
CA GLU A 17 4.60 -9.96 -3.80
C GLU A 17 3.54 -10.66 -2.94
N ASN A 18 2.66 -9.90 -2.29
CA ASN A 18 1.67 -10.45 -1.36
C ASN A 18 0.33 -10.81 -2.03
N LEU A 19 -0.05 -10.10 -3.09
CA LEU A 19 -1.36 -10.20 -3.71
C LEU A 19 -1.36 -10.54 -5.20
N GLY A 20 -0.19 -10.63 -5.85
CA GLY A 20 -0.10 -10.84 -7.31
C GLY A 20 -0.70 -12.16 -7.80
N ALA A 21 -0.88 -13.14 -6.90
CA ALA A 21 -1.57 -14.39 -7.19
C ALA A 21 -3.11 -14.28 -7.19
N TYR A 22 -3.68 -13.18 -6.70
CA TYR A 22 -5.12 -12.97 -6.60
C TYR A 22 -5.59 -11.90 -7.57
N ARG A 23 -6.84 -11.99 -7.99
CA ARG A 23 -7.47 -10.96 -8.81
C ARG A 23 -7.88 -9.77 -7.94
N VAL A 24 -6.95 -8.86 -7.71
CA VAL A 24 -7.17 -7.64 -6.92
C VAL A 24 -7.12 -6.38 -7.79
N LYS A 25 -7.91 -5.38 -7.38
CA LYS A 25 -7.80 -4.00 -7.85
C LYS A 25 -7.33 -3.13 -6.70
N VAL A 26 -6.40 -2.22 -6.99
CA VAL A 26 -5.81 -1.31 -6.03
C VAL A 26 -6.19 0.11 -6.40
N PHE A 27 -6.64 0.89 -5.42
CA PHE A 27 -7.04 2.28 -5.60
C PHE A 27 -6.34 3.16 -4.57
N PHE A 28 -5.75 4.27 -5.02
CA PHE A 28 -5.37 5.34 -4.10
C PHE A 28 -6.62 6.15 -3.74
N PHE A 29 -6.79 6.47 -2.47
CA PHE A 29 -7.81 7.38 -2.01
C PHE A 29 -7.22 8.47 -1.11
N GLY A 30 -8.08 9.30 -0.53
CA GLY A 30 -7.62 10.40 0.33
C GLY A 30 -6.91 11.52 -0.44
N SER A 31 -5.95 12.16 0.22
CA SER A 31 -5.24 13.34 -0.31
C SER A 31 -4.36 13.02 -1.53
N TRP A 32 -3.84 11.79 -1.61
CA TRP A 32 -2.98 11.33 -2.70
C TRP A 32 -3.71 11.18 -4.04
N SER A 33 -5.01 10.89 -4.02
CA SER A 33 -5.82 10.84 -5.26
C SER A 33 -6.14 12.23 -5.82
N ARG A 34 -6.07 13.27 -4.98
CA ARG A 34 -6.35 14.67 -5.35
C ARG A 34 -5.10 15.50 -5.61
N PHE A 35 -3.90 14.93 -5.46
CA PHE A 35 -2.63 15.67 -5.52
C PHE A 35 -2.53 16.77 -4.45
N GLU A 36 -3.23 16.60 -3.33
CA GLU A 36 -3.26 17.54 -2.20
C GLU A 36 -2.43 17.03 -1.02
N GLU A 37 -1.62 15.99 -1.22
CA GLU A 37 -0.80 15.39 -0.18
C GLU A 37 0.28 16.37 0.31
N ARG A 38 0.45 16.43 1.63
CA ARG A 38 1.59 17.07 2.27
C ARG A 38 2.67 16.01 2.49
N PRO A 39 3.94 16.39 2.71
CA PRO A 39 4.99 15.43 3.09
C PRO A 39 4.66 14.59 4.33
N SER A 40 3.75 15.09 5.19
CA SER A 40 3.26 14.41 6.39
C SER A 40 1.93 13.67 6.18
N SER A 41 1.42 13.59 4.95
CA SER A 41 0.13 12.95 4.68
C SER A 41 0.28 11.44 4.61
N ASP A 42 -0.65 10.74 5.25
CA ASP A 42 -0.78 9.30 5.13
C ASP A 42 -1.09 8.86 3.69
N ILE A 43 -0.68 7.64 3.36
CA ILE A 43 -0.95 7.01 2.07
C ILE A 43 -2.09 6.03 2.24
N ASP A 44 -3.23 6.38 1.67
CA ASP A 44 -4.45 5.60 1.75
C ASP A 44 -4.63 4.70 0.52
N ILE A 45 -4.73 3.39 0.73
CA ILE A 45 -4.83 2.38 -0.33
C ILE A 45 -6.01 1.45 -0.07
N ALA A 46 -6.91 1.33 -1.05
CA ALA A 46 -8.03 0.39 -1.01
C ALA A 46 -7.71 -0.80 -1.91
N ILE A 47 -7.99 -2.00 -1.40
CA ILE A 47 -7.81 -3.26 -2.12
C ILE A 47 -9.19 -3.90 -2.29
N GLN A 48 -9.60 -4.11 -3.54
CA GLN A 48 -10.82 -4.84 -3.88
C GLN A 48 -10.43 -6.17 -4.50
N ALA A 49 -10.69 -7.27 -3.79
CA ALA A 49 -10.49 -8.62 -4.31
C ALA A 49 -11.76 -9.13 -5.02
N ALA A 50 -11.61 -9.83 -6.14
CA ALA A 50 -12.73 -10.46 -6.84
C ALA A 50 -13.28 -11.68 -6.07
N GLU A 51 -12.40 -12.39 -5.36
CA GLU A 51 -12.71 -13.49 -4.46
C GLU A 51 -12.23 -13.18 -3.02
N PRO A 52 -12.81 -13.81 -1.99
CA PRO A 52 -12.32 -13.67 -0.63
C PRO A 52 -10.83 -14.03 -0.52
N LEU A 53 -10.04 -13.12 0.05
CA LEU A 53 -8.63 -13.40 0.33
C LEU A 53 -8.51 -14.45 1.45
N PRO A 54 -7.47 -15.30 1.42
CA PRO A 54 -7.29 -16.30 2.45
C PRO A 54 -7.08 -15.65 3.83
N PRO A 55 -7.46 -16.35 4.91
CA PRO A 55 -7.12 -15.93 6.26
C PRO A 55 -5.64 -15.60 6.39
N GLY A 56 -5.33 -14.50 7.10
CA GLY A 56 -3.97 -14.03 7.29
C GLY A 56 -3.40 -13.19 6.13
N ALA A 57 -4.11 -12.98 5.01
CA ALA A 57 -3.64 -12.08 3.95
C ALA A 57 -3.37 -10.66 4.46
N LEU A 58 -4.27 -10.12 5.30
CA LEU A 58 -4.10 -8.82 5.93
C LEU A 58 -2.89 -8.79 6.89
N ALA A 59 -2.69 -9.85 7.67
CA ALA A 59 -1.57 -9.94 8.60
C ALA A 59 -0.21 -9.98 7.86
N ARG A 60 -0.13 -10.72 6.74
CA ARG A 60 1.06 -10.75 5.88
C ARG A 60 1.35 -9.40 5.25
N LEU A 61 0.33 -8.74 4.69
CA LEU A 61 0.47 -7.38 4.16
C LEU A 61 0.98 -6.41 5.22
N ARG A 62 0.39 -6.45 6.41
CA ARG A 62 0.81 -5.61 7.53
C ARG A 62 2.29 -5.83 7.87
N ALA A 63 2.71 -7.08 8.04
CA ALA A 63 4.11 -7.40 8.32
C ALA A 63 5.05 -6.92 7.21
N ALA A 64 4.67 -7.10 5.93
CA ALA A 64 5.46 -6.63 4.81
C ALA A 64 5.61 -5.10 4.77
N PHE A 65 4.59 -4.35 5.18
CA PHE A 65 4.69 -2.89 5.33
C PHE A 65 5.54 -2.48 6.53
N GLU A 66 5.43 -3.18 7.66
CA GLU A 66 6.25 -2.96 8.86
C GLU A 66 7.74 -3.24 8.60
N ASP A 67 8.06 -4.24 7.78
CA ASP A 67 9.43 -4.58 7.36
C ASP A 67 9.96 -3.72 6.19
N SER A 68 9.13 -2.81 5.65
CA SER A 68 9.48 -2.00 4.49
C SER A 68 10.32 -0.76 4.85
N PRO A 69 11.04 -0.16 3.88
CA PRO A 69 11.76 1.09 4.10
C PRO A 69 10.84 2.34 4.06
N LEU A 70 9.51 2.17 4.10
CA LEU A 70 8.59 3.30 4.20
C LEU A 70 8.65 3.90 5.61
N PRO A 71 8.60 5.23 5.74
CA PRO A 71 8.54 5.87 7.06
C PRO A 71 7.21 5.55 7.72
N LEU A 72 7.26 5.09 8.97
CA LEU A 72 6.09 4.89 9.83
C LEU A 72 6.04 5.99 10.90
N PRO A 73 4.84 6.49 11.25
CA PRO A 73 4.72 7.44 12.36
C PRO A 73 5.22 6.80 13.66
N PRO A 74 5.86 7.57 14.56
CA PRO A 74 6.26 7.06 15.86
C PRO A 74 5.01 6.63 16.65
N CYS A 75 5.08 5.43 17.25
CA CYS A 75 4.05 4.88 18.14
C CYS A 75 3.87 5.73 19.41
#